data_AF-A0ABD3QJL1-F1
#
_entry.id   AF-A0ABD3QJL1-F1
#
_cell.length_a   1.000
_cell.length_b   1.000
_cell.length_c   1.000
_cell.angle_alpha   90.00
_cell.angle_beta   90.00
_cell.angle_gamma   90.00
#
_symmetry.space_group_name_H-M   'P 1'
#
loop_
_entity.id
_entity.type
_entity.pdbx_description
1 polymer ?
#
loop_
_entity_poly.entity_id
_entity_poly.type
_entity_poly.pdbx_seq_one_letter_code
_entity_poly.pdbx_strand_id
1 'polypeptide(L)'
;MSPAARLSGLQKEVLQLYRQILREAIKKDRKSSSLSLATTNPQQTLSVNQLLSKRSSTSYARNEFRKQSSLVRRSDFKTIEYKIRKGRKQLQLLKMPGVDLVGGTS
;
A
#
# COMPACT_ATOMS: atom_id res chain seq x y z
N MET A 1 -8.26 -12.80 30.50
CA MET A 1 -7.81 -12.55 29.11
C MET A 1 -8.98 -12.88 28.19
N SER A 2 -9.57 -11.91 27.48
CA SER A 2 -10.68 -12.19 26.56
C SER A 2 -10.22 -13.01 25.36
N PRO A 3 -10.97 -14.04 24.93
CA PRO A 3 -10.60 -14.84 23.76
C PRO A 3 -10.61 -13.97 22.51
N ALA A 4 -9.57 -14.07 21.69
CA ALA A 4 -9.50 -13.34 20.43
C ALA A 4 -10.69 -13.73 19.54
N ALA A 5 -11.44 -12.73 19.06
CA ALA A 5 -12.59 -12.96 18.21
C ALA A 5 -12.21 -13.79 16.96
N ARG A 6 -12.98 -14.83 16.67
CA ARG A 6 -12.81 -15.64 15.45
C ARG A 6 -13.17 -14.80 14.23
N LEU A 7 -12.17 -14.43 13.44
CA LEU A 7 -12.38 -13.69 12.19
C LEU A 7 -13.00 -14.59 11.11
N SER A 8 -13.94 -14.03 10.34
CA SER A 8 -14.53 -14.71 9.18
C SER A 8 -13.50 -14.95 8.07
N GLY A 9 -13.78 -15.88 7.16
CA GLY A 9 -12.91 -16.14 6.00
C GLY A 9 -12.63 -14.86 5.21
N LEU A 10 -13.68 -14.09 4.91
CA LEU A 10 -13.57 -12.83 4.18
C LEU A 10 -12.74 -11.78 4.93
N GLN A 11 -12.91 -11.65 6.25
CA GLN A 11 -12.09 -10.75 7.06
C GLN A 11 -10.61 -11.14 7.02
N LYS A 12 -10.30 -12.44 7.09
CA LYS A 12 -8.93 -12.94 6.95
C LYS A 12 -8.35 -12.58 5.58
N GLU A 13 -9.13 -12.73 4.51
CA GLU A 13 -8.72 -12.37 3.16
C GLU A 13 -8.41 -10.87 3.00
N VAL A 14 -9.26 -9.99 3.55
CA VAL A 14 -9.01 -8.53 3.55
C VAL A 14 -7.69 -8.22 4.27
N LEU A 15 -7.48 -8.78 5.46
CA LEU A 15 -6.27 -8.55 6.23
C LEU A 15 -5.03 -9.12 5.56
N GLN A 16 -5.13 -10.30 4.94
CA GLN A 16 -4.04 -10.91 4.19
C GLN A 16 -3.65 -10.03 3.01
N LEU A 17 -4.62 -9.56 2.24
CA LEU A 17 -4.38 -8.67 1.10
C LEU A 17 -3.73 -7.36 1.54
N TYR A 18 -4.25 -6.72 2.61
CA TYR A 18 -3.67 -5.51 3.18
C TYR A 18 -2.20 -5.70 3.57
N ARG A 19 -1.89 -6.77 4.31
CA ARG A 19 -0.51 -7.07 4.73
C ARG A 19 0.41 -7.31 3.53
N GLN A 20 -0.06 -8.02 2.50
CA GLN A 20 0.75 -8.27 1.30
C GLN A 20 1.05 -6.98 0.55
N ILE A 21 0.06 -6.11 0.34
CA ILE A 21 0.26 -4.82 -0.33
C ILE A 21 1.24 -3.94 0.44
N LEU A 22 1.11 -3.84 1.77
CA LEU A 22 2.05 -3.05 2.56
C LEU A 22 3.48 -3.58 2.48
N ARG A 23 3.69 -4.90 2.51
CA ARG A 23 5.05 -5.46 2.40
C ARG A 23 5.69 -5.12 1.07
N GLU A 24 4.96 -5.27 -0.04
CA GLU A 24 5.48 -4.96 -1.37
C GLU A 24 5.70 -3.44 -1.55
N ALA A 25 4.79 -2.61 -1.03
CA ALA A 25 4.95 -1.16 -1.03
C ALA A 25 6.20 -0.70 -0.26
N ILE A 26 6.46 -1.28 0.92
CA ILE A 26 7.67 -0.98 1.71
C ILE A 26 8.94 -1.39 0.96
N LYS A 27 8.96 -2.57 0.32
CA LYS A 27 10.09 -3.00 -0.50
C LYS A 27 10.35 -2.00 -1.64
N LYS A 28 9.28 -1.51 -2.28
CA LYS A 28 9.36 -0.53 -3.36
C LYS A 28 9.91 0.82 -2.88
N ASP A 29 9.40 1.32 -1.76
CA ASP A 29 9.86 2.58 -1.16
C ASP A 29 11.32 2.51 -0.72
N ARG A 30 11.79 1.35 -0.21
CA ARG A 30 13.21 1.13 0.09
C ARG A 30 14.06 1.17 -1.17
N LYS A 31 13.63 0.49 -2.25
CA LYS A 31 14.35 0.47 -3.52
C LYS A 31 14.48 1.86 -4.16
N SER A 32 13.42 2.67 -4.12
CA SER A 32 13.47 4.05 -4.61
C SER A 32 14.35 4.94 -3.73
N SER A 33 14.33 4.74 -2.40
CA SER A 33 15.24 5.46 -1.49
C SER A 33 16.71 5.09 -1.69
N SER A 34 17.04 3.82 -1.91
CA SER A 34 18.43 3.37 -2.09
C SER A 34 19.04 3.86 -3.39
N LEU A 35 18.24 3.98 -4.46
CA LEU A 35 18.69 4.55 -5.72
C LEU A 35 19.16 6.01 -5.57
N SER A 36 18.51 6.79 -4.71
CA SER A 36 18.85 8.19 -4.44
C SER A 36 20.12 8.38 -3.62
N LEU A 37 20.57 7.36 -2.87
CA LEU A 37 21.74 7.44 -1.97
C LEU A 37 23.06 7.13 -2.68
N ALA A 38 23.02 6.62 -3.92
CA ALA A 38 24.22 6.30 -4.70
C ALA A 38 24.90 7.53 -5.35
N THR A 39 24.34 8.74 -5.16
CA THR A 39 24.88 10.01 -5.67
C THR A 39 25.30 10.91 -4.50
N THR A 40 26.27 10.48 -3.69
CA THR A 40 26.77 11.32 -2.59
C THR A 40 27.85 12.26 -3.08
N ASN A 41 27.43 13.50 -3.37
CA ASN A 41 28.26 14.68 -3.17
C ASN A 41 27.95 15.19 -1.74
N PRO A 42 28.90 15.24 -0.80
CA PRO A 42 28.64 15.42 0.65
C PRO A 42 28.08 16.78 1.09
N GLN A 43 27.68 17.66 0.16
CA GLN A 43 27.18 19.01 0.44
C GLN A 43 25.69 19.22 0.11
N GLN A 44 24.94 18.18 -0.25
CA GLN A 44 23.51 18.34 -0.54
C GLN A 44 22.68 18.29 0.75
N THR A 45 22.32 19.47 1.26
CA THR A 45 21.27 19.64 2.27
C THR A 45 19.94 19.16 1.68
N LEU A 46 19.28 18.23 2.37
CA LEU A 46 17.98 17.70 1.92
C LEU A 46 16.96 18.84 1.87
N SER A 47 16.47 19.16 0.68
CA SER A 47 15.46 20.22 0.48
C SER A 47 14.15 19.83 1.17
N VAL A 48 13.57 20.74 1.96
CA VAL A 48 12.28 20.55 2.66
C VAL A 48 11.18 20.10 1.69
N ASN A 49 11.16 20.63 0.46
CA ASN A 49 10.18 20.24 -0.56
C ASN A 49 10.30 18.76 -0.99
N GLN A 50 11.50 18.17 -0.95
CA GLN A 50 11.69 16.73 -1.21
C GLN A 50 11.14 15.86 -0.08
N LEU A 51 11.10 16.37 1.17
CA LEU A 51 10.46 15.69 2.30
C LEU A 51 8.93 15.73 2.18
N LEU A 52 8.36 16.87 1.78
CA LEU A 52 6.92 17.00 1.55
C LEU A 52 6.43 16.21 0.32
N SER A 53 7.28 16.03 -0.71
CA SER A 53 6.92 15.33 -1.95
C SER A 53 7.02 13.79 -1.88
N LYS A 54 7.56 13.21 -0.80
CA LYS A 54 7.66 11.75 -0.63
C LYS A 54 6.31 11.13 -0.29
N ARG A 55 5.39 11.08 -1.27
CA ARG A 55 4.26 10.16 -1.21
C ARG A 55 4.79 8.74 -1.39
N SER A 56 5.10 8.10 -0.27
CA SER A 56 5.51 6.69 -0.25
C SER A 56 4.33 5.81 -0.66
N SER A 57 4.64 4.75 -1.42
CA SER A 57 3.70 3.71 -1.84
C SER A 57 2.95 3.13 -0.63
N THR A 58 3.66 3.00 0.49
CA THR A 58 3.12 2.50 1.76
C THR A 58 2.08 3.44 2.36
N SER A 59 2.33 4.75 2.36
CA SER A 59 1.38 5.76 2.86
C SER A 59 0.11 5.78 2.02
N TYR A 60 0.26 5.78 0.69
CA TYR A 60 -0.86 5.71 -0.24
C TYR A 60 -1.73 4.48 0.01
N ALA A 61 -1.11 3.29 0.08
CA ALA A 61 -1.84 2.04 0.34
C ALA A 61 -2.63 2.10 1.66
N ARG A 62 -2.05 2.60 2.76
CA ARG A 62 -2.77 2.73 4.04
C ARG A 62 -3.98 3.65 3.93
N ASN A 63 -3.81 4.80 3.28
CA ASN A 63 -4.87 5.81 3.16
C ASN A 63 -6.01 5.28 2.29
N GLU A 64 -5.69 4.63 1.17
CA GLU A 64 -6.71 4.00 0.32
C GLU A 64 -7.47 2.90 1.06
N PHE A 65 -6.79 2.01 1.79
CA PHE A 65 -7.49 0.98 2.58
C PHE A 65 -8.42 1.60 3.63
N ARG A 66 -7.98 2.66 4.32
CA ARG A 66 -8.80 3.39 5.29
C ARG A 66 -10.03 4.01 4.62
N LYS A 67 -9.84 4.72 3.51
CA LYS A 67 -10.92 5.33 2.72
C LYS A 67 -11.93 4.29 2.24
N GLN A 68 -11.47 3.19 1.64
CA GLN A 68 -12.39 2.14 1.17
C GLN A 68 -13.13 1.48 2.35
N SER A 69 -12.48 1.31 3.51
CA SER A 69 -13.12 0.73 4.70
C SER A 69 -14.21 1.60 5.32
N SER A 70 -14.14 2.93 5.16
CA SER A 70 -15.20 3.84 5.60
C SER A 70 -16.35 3.93 4.60
N LEU A 71 -16.08 3.73 3.30
CA LEU A 71 -17.08 3.77 2.24
C LEU A 71 -17.89 2.47 2.09
N VAL A 72 -17.29 1.32 2.40
CA VAL A 72 -17.93 0.01 2.22
C VAL A 72 -18.49 -0.50 3.54
N ARG A 73 -19.80 -0.77 3.57
CA ARG A 73 -20.47 -1.38 4.74
C ARG A 73 -19.95 -2.80 4.97
N ARG A 74 -19.81 -3.20 6.24
CA ARG A 74 -19.30 -4.52 6.62
C ARG A 74 -20.18 -5.69 6.15
N SER A 75 -21.47 -5.44 5.92
CA SER A 75 -22.44 -6.42 5.41
C SER A 75 -22.49 -6.51 3.89
N ASP A 76 -21.82 -5.60 3.16
CA ASP A 76 -21.80 -5.62 1.70
C ASP A 76 -20.72 -6.59 1.20
N PHE A 77 -20.98 -7.88 1.36
CA PHE A 77 -20.05 -8.95 1.04
C PHE A 77 -19.63 -8.94 -0.43
N LYS A 78 -20.58 -8.68 -1.34
CA LYS A 78 -20.34 -8.64 -2.78
C LYS A 78 -19.36 -7.54 -3.16
N THR A 79 -19.51 -6.34 -2.60
CA THR A 79 -18.55 -5.25 -2.81
C THR A 79 -17.20 -5.57 -2.19
N ILE A 80 -17.16 -6.14 -0.99
CA ILE A 80 -15.91 -6.51 -0.32
C ILE A 80 -15.14 -7.55 -1.16
N GLU A 81 -15.80 -8.60 -1.64
CA GLU A 81 -15.21 -9.62 -2.52
C GLU A 81 -14.66 -9.02 -3.81
N TYR A 82 -15.44 -8.14 -4.46
CA TYR A 82 -14.98 -7.42 -5.64
C TYR A 82 -13.71 -6.61 -5.36
N LYS A 83 -13.68 -5.86 -4.25
CA LYS A 83 -12.52 -5.06 -3.85
C LYS A 83 -11.31 -5.93 -3.51
N ILE A 84 -11.50 -7.09 -2.88
CA ILE A 84 -10.42 -8.07 -2.66
C ILE A 84 -9.86 -8.55 -4.00
N ARG A 85 -10.71 -8.95 -4.94
CA ARG A 85 -10.27 -9.39 -6.27
C ARG A 85 -9.54 -8.28 -7.03
N LYS A 86 -10.06 -7.04 -6.99
CA LYS A 86 -9.41 -5.86 -7.59
C LYS A 86 -8.04 -5.60 -6.96
N GLY A 87 -7.95 -5.63 -5.64
CA GLY A 87 -6.69 -5.42 -4.92
C GLY A 87 -5.67 -6.53 -5.16
N ARG A 88 -6.09 -7.78 -5.33
CA ARG A 88 -5.19 -8.88 -5.73
C ARG A 88 -4.56 -8.63 -7.10
N LYS A 89 -5.33 -8.11 -8.07
CA LYS A 89 -4.79 -7.69 -9.38
C LYS A 89 -3.77 -6.56 -9.23
N GLN A 90 -4.08 -5.55 -8.41
CA GLN A 90 -3.14 -4.45 -8.12
C GLN A 90 -1.85 -4.93 -7.44
N LEU A 91 -1.95 -5.87 -6.51
CA LEU A 91 -0.79 -6.49 -5.88
C LEU A 91 0.07 -7.26 -6.88
N GLN A 92 -0.55 -7.98 -7.82
CA GLN A 92 0.18 -8.69 -8.87
C GLN A 92 0.97 -7.70 -9.75
N LEU A 93 0.33 -6.59 -10.16
CA LEU A 93 1.01 -5.52 -10.90
C LEU A 93 2.16 -4.90 -10.10
N LEU A 94 1.96 -4.66 -8.81
CA LEU A 94 3.00 -4.11 -7.93
C LEU A 94 4.23 -5.02 -7.81
N LYS A 95 4.04 -6.34 -7.91
CA LYS A 95 5.13 -7.33 -7.88
C LYS A 95 5.88 -7.42 -9.21
N MET A 96 5.30 -6.95 -10.31
CA MET A 96 5.97 -6.99 -11.61
C MET A 96 7.17 -6.03 -11.61
N PRO A 97 8.34 -6.46 -12.10
CA PRO A 97 9.50 -5.59 -12.23
C PRO A 97 9.18 -4.46 -13.22
N GLY A 98 9.62 -3.24 -12.91
CA GLY A 98 9.44 -2.07 -13.79
C GLY A 98 8.13 -1.28 -13.63
N VAL A 99 7.17 -1.76 -12.82
CA VAL A 99 5.96 -0.98 -12.51
C VAL A 99 6.19 -0.16 -11.25
N ASP A 100 6.40 1.15 -11.39
CA ASP A 100 6.35 2.09 -10.27
C ASP A 100 4.90 2.51 -10.03
N LEU A 101 4.49 2.62 -8.75
CA LEU A 101 3.15 3.11 -8.37
C LEU A 101 3.09 4.62 -8.64
N VAL A 102 3.14 5.03 -9.90
CA VAL A 102 2.67 6.35 -10.29
C VAL A 102 1.16 6.29 -10.17
N GLY A 103 0.65 6.97 -9.14
CA GLY A 103 -0.78 7.05 -8.86
C GLY A 103 -1.53 7.40 -10.14
N GLY A 104 -2.41 6.50 -10.58
CA GLY A 104 -3.29 6.75 -11.70
C GLY A 104 -4.05 8.04 -11.47
N THR A 105 -3.93 8.93 -12.45
CA THR A 105 -4.69 10.15 -12.67
C THR A 105 -6.18 9.93 -12.46
N SER A 106 -6.76 10.69 -11.53
CA SER A 106 -8.08 11.35 -11.56
C SER A 106 -8.28 12.09 -10.23
#